data_AF-A0A970X2N3-F1
#
_entry.id   AF-A0A970X2N3-F1
#
_cell.length_a   1.000
_cell.length_b   1.000
_cell.length_c   1.000
_cell.angle_alpha   90.00
_cell.angle_beta   90.00
_cell.angle_gamma   90.00
#
_symmetry.space_group_name_H-M   'P 1'
#
loop_
_entity.id
_entity.type
_entity.pdbx_description
1 polymer ?
#
loop_
_entity_poly.entity_id
_entity_poly.type
_entity_poly.pdbx_seq_one_letter_code
_entity_poly.pdbx_strand_id
1 'polypeptide(L)'
;MRHTFTSSMLFLFVCCLVNAQSPTFDQLAPTPPMGWNSWNKFGCKVSETLIKEMADAMVATGMKEAGYEYIVIDDCWQVSRDSVGNIVPDSAHFPNGMKALADYIHSKGLKFGVYSCAGSRTCQGRPGSRGYQFQDARQYAEWGVDYLKYDWCSNEGQNARAAYQTMSDALKACGRPIVLSICEWGENEPWKWGKGIGHLWRITPDIRDCFDCTFNWGGVGVLQILDKAVEVADAAGPGHWNDLEMLEIGNGNQTETEYRSHMAIWCMMAAPLMAGNDLRTMSTADRDILCNPEALAINQDSLGHSGFKYMTLNNVDILVRALSNGDVAFLFLNRANEPTALDYDWNANTVYHHTLEKGRFYVAKEPRILVDVWGKQKNGTTKKPIKTVLEPHEGLFFRVKKNDKPAL
;
A
#
# COMPACT_ATOMS: atom_id res chain seq x y z
N MET A 1 71.32 -22.24 -16.25
CA MET A 1 70.47 -22.16 -15.06
C MET A 1 69.42 -21.09 -15.29
N ARG A 2 68.16 -21.48 -15.52
CA ARG A 2 67.03 -20.56 -15.69
C ARG A 2 66.43 -20.33 -14.30
N HIS A 3 66.46 -19.09 -13.80
CA HIS A 3 65.72 -18.69 -12.61
C HIS A 3 64.43 -18.01 -13.03
N THR A 4 63.30 -18.68 -12.80
CA THR A 4 61.95 -18.12 -12.88
C THR A 4 61.63 -17.40 -11.58
N PHE A 5 61.45 -16.09 -11.63
CA PHE A 5 60.84 -15.30 -10.55
C PHE A 5 59.32 -15.32 -10.74
N THR A 6 58.60 -15.99 -9.84
CA THR A 6 57.15 -15.86 -9.68
C THR A 6 56.84 -14.66 -8.80
N SER A 7 56.29 -13.60 -9.39
CA SER A 7 55.80 -12.43 -8.66
C SER A 7 54.35 -12.67 -8.24
N SER A 8 54.14 -12.96 -6.95
CA SER A 8 52.79 -13.05 -6.36
C SER A 8 52.21 -11.65 -6.20
N MET A 9 51.18 -11.35 -6.98
CA MET A 9 50.45 -10.08 -6.93
C MET A 9 49.33 -10.19 -5.87
N LEU A 10 49.55 -9.56 -4.73
CA LEU A 10 48.59 -9.51 -3.62
C LEU A 10 47.50 -8.48 -3.95
N PHE A 11 46.31 -8.94 -4.34
CA PHE A 11 45.13 -8.07 -4.49
C PHE A 11 44.60 -7.69 -3.10
N LEU A 12 44.86 -6.45 -2.65
CA LEU A 12 44.17 -5.85 -1.51
C LEU A 12 42.73 -5.54 -1.93
N PHE A 13 41.79 -6.35 -1.46
CA PHE A 13 40.37 -6.04 -1.47
C PHE A 13 40.10 -4.97 -0.39
N VAL A 14 39.99 -3.71 -0.81
CA VAL A 14 39.48 -2.64 0.05
C VAL A 14 37.96 -2.78 0.07
N CYS A 15 37.42 -3.45 1.08
CA CYS A 15 35.99 -3.39 1.38
C CYS A 15 35.65 -1.96 1.86
N CYS A 16 35.17 -1.12 0.94
CA CYS A 16 34.45 0.09 1.32
C CYS A 16 33.14 -0.33 2.00
N LEU A 17 33.15 -0.35 3.34
CA LEU A 17 31.93 -0.42 4.14
C LEU A 17 31.16 0.87 3.89
N VAL A 18 30.22 0.85 2.95
CA VAL A 18 29.19 1.88 2.84
C VAL A 18 28.32 1.71 4.09
N ASN A 19 28.55 2.57 5.09
CA ASN A 19 27.66 2.69 6.22
C ASN A 19 26.34 3.29 5.69
N ALA A 20 25.41 2.44 5.27
CA ALA A 20 24.07 2.86 4.94
C ALA A 20 23.44 3.40 6.22
N GLN A 21 23.37 4.72 6.36
CA GLN A 21 22.70 5.37 7.46
C GLN A 21 21.23 4.95 7.44
N SER A 22 20.70 4.50 8.58
CA SER A 22 19.28 4.17 8.69
C SER A 22 18.43 5.39 8.28
N PRO A 23 17.32 5.18 7.56
CA PRO A 23 16.50 6.29 7.07
C PRO A 23 15.99 7.14 8.24
N THR A 24 15.92 8.46 8.06
CA THR A 24 15.23 9.35 9.00
C THR A 24 13.71 9.24 8.82
N PHE A 25 12.91 9.77 9.75
CA PHE A 25 11.45 9.82 9.64
C PHE A 25 11.00 10.33 8.26
N ASP A 26 11.49 11.51 7.82
CA ASP A 26 11.08 12.11 6.54
C ASP A 26 11.55 11.36 5.28
N GLN A 27 12.33 10.28 5.43
CA GLN A 27 12.81 9.43 4.33
C GLN A 27 12.05 8.10 4.20
N LEU A 28 11.07 7.84 5.07
CA LEU A 28 10.29 6.61 5.03
C LEU A 28 9.23 6.64 3.92
N ALA A 29 8.71 5.45 3.58
CA ALA A 29 7.72 5.23 2.53
C ALA A 29 8.05 5.87 1.16
N PRO A 30 9.28 5.70 0.63
CA PRO A 30 9.65 6.25 -0.69
C PRO A 30 8.80 5.68 -1.84
N THR A 31 8.24 4.49 -1.63
CA THR A 31 7.16 3.86 -2.41
C THR A 31 5.99 3.56 -1.46
N PRO A 32 4.78 3.27 -1.98
CA PRO A 32 3.64 2.94 -1.12
C PRO A 32 3.97 1.73 -0.22
N PRO A 33 3.72 1.79 1.11
CA PRO A 33 4.00 0.67 2.00
C PRO A 33 3.25 -0.61 1.60
N MET A 34 3.89 -1.77 1.74
CA MET A 34 3.30 -3.08 1.50
C MET A 34 3.39 -3.94 2.77
N GLY A 35 2.29 -4.58 3.15
CA GLY A 35 2.26 -5.38 4.38
C GLY A 35 0.93 -6.09 4.61
N TRP A 36 0.65 -6.38 5.87
CA TRP A 36 -0.55 -7.03 6.33
C TRP A 36 -1.05 -6.38 7.61
N ASN A 37 -2.36 -6.34 7.80
CA ASN A 37 -3.02 -5.82 8.99
C ASN A 37 -4.06 -6.82 9.52
N SER A 38 -4.15 -6.95 10.84
CA SER A 38 -5.00 -7.95 11.50
C SER A 38 -6.51 -7.69 11.45
N TRP A 39 -6.95 -6.48 11.13
CA TRP A 39 -8.31 -6.03 11.41
C TRP A 39 -9.40 -6.76 10.63
N ASN A 40 -9.35 -6.73 9.29
CA ASN A 40 -10.46 -7.19 8.44
C ASN A 40 -10.88 -8.63 8.74
N LYS A 41 -9.89 -9.50 9.00
CA LYS A 41 -10.16 -10.92 9.29
C LYS A 41 -10.37 -11.23 10.76
N PHE A 42 -9.63 -10.59 11.67
CA PHE A 42 -9.55 -11.03 13.07
C PHE A 42 -10.21 -10.08 14.07
N GLY A 43 -10.41 -8.80 13.73
CA GLY A 43 -10.91 -7.79 14.66
C GLY A 43 -10.13 -7.82 15.98
N CYS A 44 -10.84 -7.83 17.12
CA CYS A 44 -10.21 -7.93 18.44
C CYS A 44 -9.59 -9.31 18.78
N LYS A 45 -9.69 -10.33 17.92
CA LYS A 45 -9.16 -11.69 18.22
C LYS A 45 -7.66 -11.79 17.94
N VAL A 46 -6.89 -10.79 18.36
CA VAL A 46 -5.44 -10.71 18.16
C VAL A 46 -4.69 -11.33 19.35
N SER A 47 -3.57 -11.98 19.07
CA SER A 47 -2.68 -12.56 20.08
C SER A 47 -1.26 -12.67 19.55
N GLU A 48 -0.27 -12.78 20.44
CA GLU A 48 1.13 -12.99 20.06
C GLU A 48 1.29 -14.20 19.13
N THR A 49 0.64 -15.32 19.43
CA THR A 49 0.67 -16.52 18.59
C THR A 49 0.13 -16.24 17.19
N LEU A 50 -1.05 -15.62 17.08
CA LEU A 50 -1.63 -15.29 15.77
C LEU A 50 -0.67 -14.43 14.95
N ILE A 51 -0.11 -13.38 15.54
CA ILE A 51 0.75 -12.44 14.82
C ILE A 51 2.06 -13.11 14.38
N LYS A 52 2.63 -13.99 15.20
CA LYS A 52 3.80 -14.81 14.79
C LYS A 52 3.47 -15.73 13.62
N GLU A 53 2.31 -16.39 13.66
CA GLU A 53 1.87 -17.24 12.56
C GLU A 53 1.62 -16.45 11.26
N MET A 54 1.12 -15.21 11.35
CA MET A 54 0.99 -14.31 10.18
C MET A 54 2.35 -13.91 9.62
N ALA A 55 3.32 -13.59 10.49
CA ALA A 55 4.69 -13.29 10.07
C ALA A 55 5.35 -14.51 9.40
N ASP A 56 5.15 -15.71 9.95
CA ASP A 56 5.65 -16.95 9.35
C ASP A 56 4.96 -17.25 8.01
N ALA A 57 3.65 -17.05 7.92
CA ALA A 57 2.89 -17.24 6.69
C ALA A 57 3.31 -16.25 5.59
N MET A 58 3.56 -14.98 5.93
CA MET A 58 4.04 -13.97 4.98
C MET A 58 5.38 -14.37 4.35
N VAL A 59 6.27 -14.99 5.12
CA VAL A 59 7.53 -15.56 4.61
C VAL A 59 7.27 -16.83 3.80
N ALA A 60 6.52 -17.79 4.36
CA ALA A 60 6.33 -19.10 3.74
C ALA A 60 5.56 -19.04 2.40
N THR A 61 4.69 -18.04 2.23
CA THR A 61 3.89 -17.85 1.02
C THR A 61 4.62 -17.12 -0.10
N GLY A 62 5.81 -16.55 0.15
CA GLY A 62 6.53 -15.74 -0.85
C GLY A 62 6.14 -14.26 -0.86
N MET A 63 5.23 -13.82 0.01
CA MET A 63 4.78 -12.43 0.05
C MET A 63 5.91 -11.49 0.47
N LYS A 64 6.77 -11.92 1.41
CA LYS A 64 7.95 -11.14 1.79
C LYS A 64 8.86 -10.88 0.59
N GLU A 65 9.13 -11.91 -0.21
CA GLU A 65 9.95 -11.82 -1.43
C GLU A 65 9.29 -10.94 -2.49
N ALA A 66 7.96 -10.88 -2.52
CA ALA A 66 7.19 -9.97 -3.36
C ALA A 66 7.20 -8.50 -2.87
N GLY A 67 7.72 -8.23 -1.67
CA GLY A 67 7.90 -6.88 -1.11
C GLY A 67 7.01 -6.53 0.08
N TYR A 68 6.12 -7.43 0.52
CA TYR A 68 5.32 -7.22 1.73
C TYR A 68 6.22 -7.31 2.96
N GLU A 69 6.38 -6.21 3.70
CA GLU A 69 7.34 -6.13 4.80
C GLU A 69 6.73 -5.76 6.15
N TYR A 70 5.55 -5.13 6.21
CA TYR A 70 4.94 -4.72 7.48
C TYR A 70 3.95 -5.77 8.02
N ILE A 71 4.07 -6.13 9.30
CA ILE A 71 3.06 -6.86 10.07
C ILE A 71 2.46 -5.90 11.10
N VAL A 72 1.24 -5.43 10.86
CA VAL A 72 0.57 -4.41 11.69
C VAL A 72 -0.52 -5.05 12.55
N ILE A 73 -0.39 -4.92 13.87
CA ILE A 73 -1.45 -5.27 14.81
C ILE A 73 -2.40 -4.09 14.92
N ASP A 74 -3.67 -4.33 14.61
CA ASP A 74 -4.72 -3.32 14.73
C ASP A 74 -5.26 -3.22 16.18
N ASP A 75 -6.44 -2.63 16.38
CA ASP A 75 -7.01 -2.38 17.71
C ASP A 75 -7.09 -3.63 18.63
N CYS A 76 -7.36 -3.39 19.91
CA CYS A 76 -7.56 -4.39 20.96
C CYS A 76 -6.30 -5.07 21.52
N TRP A 77 -5.09 -4.66 21.12
CA TRP A 77 -3.85 -5.16 21.72
C TRP A 77 -3.56 -4.56 23.11
N GLN A 78 -4.04 -3.35 23.38
CA GLN A 78 -3.87 -2.61 24.63
C GLN A 78 -5.12 -2.63 25.51
N VAL A 79 -4.94 -2.64 26.83
CA VAL A 79 -6.06 -2.79 27.79
C VAL A 79 -6.19 -1.65 28.79
N SER A 80 -5.09 -1.00 29.17
CA SER A 80 -5.08 0.03 30.20
C SER A 80 -3.86 0.94 30.07
N ARG A 81 -3.74 1.89 31.02
CA ARG A 81 -2.50 2.59 31.29
C ARG A 81 -2.04 2.27 32.71
N ASP A 82 -0.74 2.18 32.93
CA ASP A 82 -0.16 1.98 34.27
C ASP A 82 -0.23 3.27 35.12
N SER A 83 0.31 3.21 36.35
CA SER A 83 0.26 4.33 37.31
C SER A 83 1.05 5.57 36.88
N VAL A 84 1.94 5.45 35.90
CA VAL A 84 2.72 6.56 35.33
C VAL A 84 2.28 6.90 33.90
N GLY A 85 1.19 6.31 33.43
CA GLY A 85 0.54 6.61 32.16
C GLY A 85 1.03 5.80 30.96
N ASN A 86 1.91 4.81 31.11
CA ASN A 86 2.36 4.00 29.97
C ASN A 86 1.23 3.11 29.49
N ILE A 87 1.08 2.98 28.18
CA ILE A 87 0.12 2.06 27.56
C ILE A 87 0.49 0.60 27.84
N VAL A 88 -0.48 -0.18 28.31
CA VAL A 88 -0.26 -1.58 28.75
C VAL A 88 -0.87 -2.55 27.74
N PRO A 89 -0.08 -3.47 27.14
CA PRO A 89 -0.60 -4.54 26.29
C PRO A 89 -1.40 -5.55 27.11
N ASP A 90 -2.34 -6.26 26.48
CA ASP A 90 -3.05 -7.38 27.10
C ASP A 90 -2.07 -8.54 27.39
N SER A 91 -1.67 -8.73 28.64
CA SER A 91 -0.73 -9.78 29.02
C SER A 91 -1.27 -11.19 28.84
N ALA A 92 -2.59 -11.39 28.73
CA ALA A 92 -3.16 -12.70 28.43
C ALA A 92 -2.99 -13.06 26.95
N HIS A 93 -3.07 -12.07 26.06
CA HIS A 93 -2.92 -12.26 24.61
C HIS A 93 -1.48 -12.06 24.14
N PHE A 94 -0.69 -11.26 24.84
CA PHE A 94 0.72 -10.93 24.57
C PHE A 94 1.61 -11.21 25.79
N PRO A 95 1.73 -12.49 26.21
CA PRO A 95 2.39 -12.85 27.46
C PRO A 95 3.88 -12.50 27.52
N ASN A 96 4.56 -12.38 26.38
CA ASN A 96 5.97 -11.98 26.33
C ASN A 96 6.16 -10.48 26.06
N GLY A 97 5.06 -9.71 25.95
CA GLY A 97 5.06 -8.29 25.65
C GLY A 97 5.42 -7.94 24.21
N MET A 98 5.21 -6.67 23.86
CA MET A 98 5.31 -6.19 22.47
C MET A 98 6.74 -6.21 21.94
N LYS A 99 7.74 -5.97 22.79
CA LYS A 99 9.15 -6.02 22.37
C LYS A 99 9.56 -7.42 21.89
N ALA A 100 9.20 -8.47 22.64
CA ALA A 100 9.54 -9.83 22.25
C ALA A 100 8.87 -10.23 20.92
N LEU A 101 7.66 -9.73 20.67
CA LEU A 101 6.96 -9.91 19.40
C LEU A 101 7.64 -9.15 18.25
N ALA A 102 8.03 -7.90 18.48
CA ALA A 102 8.79 -7.11 17.51
C ALA A 102 10.12 -7.79 17.16
N ASP A 103 10.88 -8.24 18.17
CA ASP A 103 12.15 -8.96 17.98
C ASP A 103 11.93 -10.24 17.14
N TYR A 104 10.82 -10.96 17.36
CA TYR A 104 10.46 -12.13 16.53
C TYR A 104 10.20 -11.73 15.07
N ILE A 105 9.39 -10.70 14.83
CA ILE A 105 9.06 -10.22 13.48
C ILE A 105 10.32 -9.73 12.76
N HIS A 106 11.18 -8.97 13.45
CA HIS A 106 12.48 -8.52 12.93
C HIS A 106 13.42 -9.69 12.60
N SER A 107 13.41 -10.77 13.40
CA SER A 107 14.20 -11.97 13.10
C SER A 107 13.81 -12.65 11.77
N LYS A 108 12.59 -12.40 11.29
CA LYS A 108 12.10 -12.85 9.97
C LYS A 108 12.44 -11.87 8.86
N GLY A 109 13.10 -10.74 9.17
CA GLY A 109 13.38 -9.66 8.23
C GLY A 109 12.12 -8.88 7.81
N LEU A 110 11.09 -8.87 8.67
CA LEU A 110 9.87 -8.08 8.52
C LEU A 110 9.93 -6.88 9.49
N LYS A 111 9.00 -5.95 9.33
CA LYS A 111 8.82 -4.74 10.14
C LYS A 111 7.54 -4.84 10.97
N PHE A 112 7.59 -4.33 12.18
CA PHE A 112 6.50 -4.45 13.14
C PHE A 112 5.67 -3.16 13.22
N GLY A 113 4.35 -3.27 13.16
CA GLY A 113 3.43 -2.15 13.31
C GLY A 113 2.42 -2.33 14.43
N VAL A 114 2.01 -1.20 15.02
CA VAL A 114 0.92 -1.14 15.99
C VAL A 114 -0.12 -0.10 15.60
N TYR A 115 -1.26 -0.17 16.26
CA TYR A 115 -2.36 0.77 16.14
C TYR A 115 -2.53 1.59 17.42
N SER A 116 -2.88 2.86 17.29
CA SER A 116 -3.43 3.68 18.37
C SER A 116 -4.44 4.68 17.80
N CYS A 117 -4.87 5.65 18.60
CA CYS A 117 -5.83 6.67 18.21
C CYS A 117 -5.41 8.07 18.70
N ALA A 118 -5.68 9.10 17.91
CA ALA A 118 -5.48 10.50 18.28
C ALA A 118 -6.54 11.04 19.26
N GLY A 119 -7.58 10.26 19.53
CA GLY A 119 -8.53 10.50 20.61
C GLY A 119 -8.13 9.87 21.94
N SER A 120 -8.98 10.08 22.96
CA SER A 120 -8.77 9.53 24.31
C SER A 120 -8.98 8.01 24.37
N ARG A 121 -9.78 7.47 23.44
CA ARG A 121 -10.01 6.03 23.26
C ARG A 121 -9.90 5.64 21.79
N THR A 122 -9.56 4.39 21.55
CA THR A 122 -9.66 3.78 20.22
C THR A 122 -11.11 3.52 19.83
N CYS A 123 -11.35 3.11 18.59
CA CYS A 123 -12.69 2.77 18.13
C CYS A 123 -13.32 1.60 18.90
N GLN A 124 -12.52 0.67 19.44
CA GLN A 124 -13.00 -0.39 20.34
C GLN A 124 -12.96 0.01 21.82
N GLY A 125 -12.84 1.30 22.11
CA GLY A 125 -12.87 1.82 23.46
C GLY A 125 -11.64 1.44 24.30
N ARG A 126 -10.51 1.07 23.68
CA ARG A 126 -9.23 0.88 24.39
C ARG A 126 -8.53 2.22 24.63
N PRO A 127 -7.50 2.31 25.48
CA PRO A 127 -6.74 3.56 25.64
C PRO A 127 -6.20 4.07 24.29
N GLY A 128 -6.55 5.31 23.95
CA GLY A 128 -5.93 6.07 22.85
C GLY A 128 -4.77 6.94 23.35
N SER A 129 -4.06 7.62 22.45
CA SER A 129 -2.82 8.35 22.75
C SER A 129 -3.00 9.85 22.98
N ARG A 130 -4.22 10.40 22.96
CA ARG A 130 -4.44 11.82 23.27
C ARG A 130 -3.90 12.17 24.66
N GLY A 131 -2.96 13.11 24.71
CA GLY A 131 -2.29 13.56 25.95
C GLY A 131 -1.08 12.72 26.34
N TYR A 132 -0.82 11.61 25.64
CA TYR A 132 0.28 10.69 25.90
C TYR A 132 1.19 10.51 24.68
N GLN A 133 1.04 11.31 23.62
CA GLN A 133 1.69 11.07 22.32
C GLN A 133 3.21 10.88 22.43
N PHE A 134 3.91 11.74 23.17
CA PHE A 134 5.36 11.62 23.38
C PHE A 134 5.76 10.42 24.24
N GLN A 135 4.93 10.03 25.19
CA GLN A 135 5.19 8.87 26.05
C GLN A 135 4.97 7.56 25.27
N ASP A 136 3.86 7.47 24.55
CA ASP A 136 3.53 6.34 23.71
C ASP A 136 4.55 6.17 22.58
N ALA A 137 4.95 7.25 21.89
CA ALA A 137 5.98 7.19 20.85
C ALA A 137 7.33 6.67 21.37
N ARG A 138 7.76 7.10 22.56
CA ARG A 138 8.98 6.54 23.20
C ARG A 138 8.81 5.06 23.50
N GLN A 139 7.66 4.65 24.05
CA GLN A 139 7.39 3.25 24.35
C GLN A 139 7.37 2.39 23.09
N TYR A 140 6.77 2.87 22.00
CA TYR A 140 6.77 2.21 20.70
C TYR A 140 8.19 2.06 20.14
N ALA A 141 9.03 3.09 20.28
CA ALA A 141 10.43 3.03 19.88
C ALA A 141 11.22 1.98 20.70
N GLU A 142 11.02 1.94 22.02
CA GLU A 142 11.63 0.94 22.92
C GLU A 142 11.22 -0.50 22.60
N TRP A 143 9.98 -0.70 22.16
CA TRP A 143 9.51 -2.01 21.69
C TRP A 143 10.02 -2.37 20.30
N GLY A 144 10.54 -1.42 19.52
CA GLY A 144 10.99 -1.67 18.16
C GLY A 144 9.89 -1.58 17.10
N VAL A 145 8.83 -0.82 17.35
CA VAL A 145 7.79 -0.53 16.33
C VAL A 145 8.40 0.23 15.15
N ASP A 146 7.96 -0.08 13.93
CA ASP A 146 8.36 0.52 12.66
C ASP A 146 7.19 1.24 11.95
N TYR A 147 5.96 0.98 12.37
CA TYR A 147 4.75 1.51 11.75
C TYR A 147 3.67 1.80 12.81
N LEU A 148 3.04 2.97 12.72
CA LEU A 148 1.90 3.36 13.53
C LEU A 148 0.70 3.69 12.64
N LYS A 149 -0.36 2.89 12.70
CA LYS A 149 -1.70 3.29 12.28
C LYS A 149 -2.33 4.14 13.39
N TYR A 150 -2.80 5.34 13.06
CA TYR A 150 -3.25 6.31 14.06
C TYR A 150 -4.67 6.79 13.80
N ASP A 151 -5.58 6.26 14.61
CA ASP A 151 -7.04 6.42 14.70
C ASP A 151 -7.53 7.89 14.84
N TRP A 152 -8.82 8.16 14.62
CA TRP A 152 -9.52 9.41 14.92
C TRP A 152 -10.79 9.28 15.80
N CYS A 153 -11.14 8.06 16.23
CA CYS A 153 -12.22 7.83 17.21
C CYS A 153 -12.02 8.61 18.53
N SER A 154 -13.12 8.96 19.22
CA SER A 154 -13.08 9.70 20.50
C SER A 154 -12.18 10.95 20.48
N ASN A 155 -12.17 11.70 19.37
CA ASN A 155 -11.34 12.89 19.20
C ASN A 155 -11.76 14.10 20.07
N GLU A 156 -12.93 14.06 20.69
CA GLU A 156 -13.53 15.10 21.55
C GLU A 156 -13.34 16.53 20.97
N GLY A 157 -13.62 16.70 19.67
CA GLY A 157 -13.63 18.00 18.99
C GLY A 157 -12.25 18.59 18.69
N GLN A 158 -11.18 17.80 18.74
CA GLN A 158 -9.84 18.27 18.39
C GLN A 158 -9.73 18.71 16.93
N ASN A 159 -8.80 19.63 16.65
CA ASN A 159 -8.36 19.90 15.30
C ASN A 159 -7.51 18.72 14.78
N ALA A 160 -7.93 18.08 13.68
CA ALA A 160 -7.25 16.93 13.09
C ALA A 160 -5.76 17.19 12.80
N ARG A 161 -5.47 18.21 12.00
CA ARG A 161 -4.09 18.57 11.63
C ARG A 161 -3.19 18.74 12.84
N ALA A 162 -3.62 19.48 13.86
CA ALA A 162 -2.84 19.73 15.07
C ALA A 162 -2.59 18.45 15.90
N ALA A 163 -3.61 17.59 16.03
CA ALA A 163 -3.49 16.34 16.77
C ALA A 163 -2.53 15.35 16.08
N TYR A 164 -2.64 15.21 14.76
CA TYR A 164 -1.70 14.38 13.98
C TYR A 164 -0.29 14.98 13.93
N GLN A 165 -0.15 16.30 13.85
CA GLN A 165 1.16 16.98 13.98
C GLN A 165 1.83 16.62 15.31
N THR A 166 1.08 16.63 16.42
CA THR A 166 1.63 16.31 17.74
C THR A 166 2.19 14.89 17.81
N MET A 167 1.51 13.91 17.20
CA MET A 167 2.04 12.54 17.11
C MET A 167 3.23 12.45 16.16
N SER A 168 3.20 13.15 15.02
CA SER A 168 4.35 13.25 14.10
C SER A 168 5.61 13.77 14.82
N ASP A 169 5.47 14.85 15.60
CA ASP A 169 6.57 15.43 16.37
C ASP A 169 7.08 14.46 17.45
N ALA A 170 6.17 13.73 18.11
CA ALA A 170 6.52 12.69 19.06
C ALA A 170 7.32 11.55 18.43
N LEU A 171 6.92 11.08 17.24
CA LEU A 171 7.65 10.04 16.50
C LEU A 171 9.00 10.54 15.98
N LYS A 172 9.10 11.80 15.53
CA LYS A 172 10.39 12.42 15.18
C LYS A 172 11.33 12.50 16.39
N ALA A 173 10.79 12.77 17.58
CA ALA A 173 11.56 12.91 18.82
C ALA A 173 11.96 11.57 19.46
N CYS A 174 11.27 10.47 19.17
CA CYS A 174 11.49 9.19 19.86
C CYS A 174 12.81 8.48 19.46
N GLY A 175 13.49 8.94 18.41
CA GLY A 175 14.79 8.41 17.98
C GLY A 175 14.73 7.12 17.16
N ARG A 176 13.53 6.59 16.87
CA ARG A 176 13.30 5.47 15.94
C ARG A 176 12.47 5.94 14.74
N PRO A 177 12.87 5.63 13.49
CA PRO A 177 12.03 5.89 12.32
C PRO A 177 10.79 5.02 12.34
N ILE A 178 9.61 5.65 12.44
CA ILE A 178 8.30 4.97 12.49
C ILE A 178 7.41 5.59 11.42
N VAL A 179 6.88 4.77 10.51
CA VAL A 179 5.87 5.20 9.53
C VAL A 179 4.63 5.65 10.27
N LEU A 180 4.15 6.86 9.99
CA LEU A 180 2.88 7.38 10.50
C LEU A 180 1.80 7.29 9.42
N SER A 181 0.81 6.43 9.66
CA SER A 181 -0.38 6.22 8.85
C SER A 181 -1.58 6.91 9.50
N ILE A 182 -2.00 8.04 8.92
CA ILE A 182 -3.11 8.87 9.40
C ILE A 182 -4.44 8.18 9.05
N CYS A 183 -5.33 8.00 10.02
CA CYS A 183 -6.60 7.29 9.83
C CYS A 183 -7.78 8.12 10.37
N GLU A 184 -8.09 9.23 9.71
CA GLU A 184 -9.29 10.04 9.99
C GLU A 184 -10.31 10.01 8.85
N TRP A 185 -10.27 8.95 8.04
CA TRP A 185 -11.28 8.61 7.04
C TRP A 185 -11.52 9.66 5.94
N GLY A 186 -10.64 10.64 5.80
CA GLY A 186 -10.77 11.74 4.85
C GLY A 186 -11.67 12.89 5.30
N GLU A 187 -12.22 12.85 6.51
CA GLU A 187 -13.25 13.80 6.99
C GLU A 187 -12.73 15.25 7.05
N ASN A 188 -11.44 15.43 7.35
CA ASN A 188 -10.79 16.72 7.46
C ASN A 188 -9.83 16.99 6.29
N GLU A 189 -10.02 16.30 5.17
CA GLU A 189 -9.27 16.48 3.92
C GLU A 189 -7.74 16.34 4.09
N PRO A 190 -7.23 15.18 4.55
CA PRO A 190 -5.82 15.00 4.91
C PRO A 190 -4.89 15.14 3.72
N TRP A 191 -5.38 14.96 2.50
CA TRP A 191 -4.65 15.28 1.26
C TRP A 191 -4.22 16.75 1.16
N LYS A 192 -4.80 17.68 1.94
CA LYS A 192 -4.39 19.10 1.98
C LYS A 192 -3.30 19.41 3.00
N TRP A 193 -3.07 18.55 3.99
CA TRP A 193 -2.19 18.87 5.14
C TRP A 193 -1.32 17.73 5.65
N GLY A 194 -1.58 16.48 5.24
CA GLY A 194 -0.89 15.29 5.72
C GLY A 194 0.57 15.20 5.27
N LYS A 195 0.92 15.79 4.12
CA LYS A 195 2.30 15.82 3.61
C LYS A 195 3.23 16.52 4.60
N GLY A 196 4.28 15.81 5.03
CA GLY A 196 5.25 16.27 6.04
C GLY A 196 4.82 16.02 7.50
N ILE A 197 3.59 15.58 7.71
CA ILE A 197 3.06 15.13 9.00
C ILE A 197 3.06 13.59 9.05
N GLY A 198 2.33 12.96 8.13
CA GLY A 198 2.27 11.52 7.95
C GLY A 198 2.89 11.08 6.62
N HIS A 199 3.03 9.77 6.49
CA HIS A 199 3.56 9.13 5.28
C HIS A 199 2.45 8.59 4.37
N LEU A 200 1.26 8.45 4.94
CA LEU A 200 0.05 8.06 4.23
C LEU A 200 -1.16 8.50 5.05
N TRP A 201 -2.29 8.70 4.38
CA TRP A 201 -3.54 9.09 5.01
C TRP A 201 -4.75 8.47 4.34
N ARG A 202 -5.64 7.93 5.18
CA ARG A 202 -6.94 7.40 4.75
C ARG A 202 -7.81 8.48 4.12
N ILE A 203 -8.37 8.18 2.94
CA ILE A 203 -9.16 9.15 2.17
C ILE A 203 -10.68 8.91 2.21
N THR A 204 -11.12 7.78 2.75
CA THR A 204 -12.54 7.38 2.84
C THR A 204 -12.85 6.68 4.18
N PRO A 205 -14.14 6.49 4.50
CA PRO A 205 -14.59 5.48 5.46
C PRO A 205 -14.04 4.09 5.15
N ASP A 206 -14.21 3.17 6.10
CA ASP A 206 -13.63 1.83 6.01
C ASP A 206 -14.13 1.05 4.80
N ILE A 207 -13.20 0.33 4.16
CA ILE A 207 -13.56 -0.61 3.11
C ILE A 207 -14.40 -1.74 3.70
N ARG A 208 -15.26 -2.30 2.86
CA ARG A 208 -15.95 -3.55 3.10
C ARG A 208 -15.64 -4.49 1.94
N ASP A 209 -15.66 -5.78 2.22
CA ASP A 209 -15.47 -6.83 1.21
C ASP A 209 -16.66 -6.87 0.25
N CYS A 210 -16.75 -5.86 -0.62
CA CYS A 210 -17.74 -5.66 -1.66
C CYS A 210 -17.12 -4.78 -2.75
N PHE A 211 -17.54 -4.98 -4.00
CA PHE A 211 -17.01 -4.18 -5.10
C PHE A 211 -17.70 -2.81 -5.21
N ASP A 212 -19.02 -2.80 -5.15
CA ASP A 212 -19.84 -1.59 -5.24
C ASP A 212 -20.90 -1.60 -4.13
N CYS A 213 -20.62 -0.92 -3.01
CA CYS A 213 -21.59 -0.83 -1.93
C CYS A 213 -21.33 0.35 -0.98
N THR A 214 -22.38 0.76 -0.27
CA THR A 214 -22.31 1.77 0.78
C THR A 214 -23.14 1.33 1.98
N PHE A 215 -22.67 1.62 3.18
CA PHE A 215 -23.39 1.30 4.41
C PHE A 215 -23.81 2.57 5.16
N ASN A 216 -25.06 2.59 5.62
CA ASN A 216 -25.64 3.74 6.33
C ASN A 216 -24.87 4.13 7.61
N TRP A 217 -24.19 3.17 8.23
CA TRP A 217 -23.43 3.34 9.47
C TRP A 217 -21.95 3.70 9.23
N GLY A 218 -21.56 3.87 7.96
CA GLY A 218 -20.17 4.08 7.56
C GLY A 218 -19.57 2.85 6.89
N GLY A 219 -18.76 3.10 5.88
CA GLY A 219 -18.06 2.08 5.11
C GLY A 219 -18.55 1.94 3.68
N VAL A 220 -17.62 1.57 2.80
CA VAL A 220 -17.73 1.72 1.35
C VAL A 220 -17.06 0.58 0.61
N GLY A 221 -17.46 0.36 -0.64
CA GLY A 221 -16.85 -0.60 -1.55
C GLY A 221 -15.69 -0.03 -2.35
N VAL A 222 -15.07 -0.90 -3.14
CA VAL A 222 -13.93 -0.62 -4.03
C VAL A 222 -14.21 0.58 -4.96
N LEU A 223 -15.42 0.67 -5.55
CA LEU A 223 -15.75 1.73 -6.51
C LEU A 223 -15.87 3.12 -5.88
N GLN A 224 -16.45 3.22 -4.68
CA GLN A 224 -16.55 4.49 -3.95
C GLN A 224 -15.16 5.01 -3.54
N ILE A 225 -14.27 4.10 -3.16
CA ILE A 225 -12.88 4.41 -2.83
C ILE A 225 -12.14 4.90 -4.08
N LEU A 226 -12.33 4.23 -5.22
CA LEU A 226 -11.75 4.67 -6.48
C LEU A 226 -12.19 6.09 -6.86
N ASP A 227 -13.48 6.39 -6.75
CA ASP A 227 -14.01 7.71 -7.09
C ASP A 227 -13.34 8.81 -6.26
N LYS A 228 -13.16 8.56 -4.96
CA LYS A 228 -12.44 9.50 -4.10
C LYS A 228 -10.96 9.58 -4.44
N ALA A 229 -10.31 8.45 -4.70
CA ALA A 229 -8.89 8.42 -5.03
C ALA A 229 -8.56 9.23 -6.29
N VAL A 230 -9.42 9.18 -7.31
CA VAL A 230 -9.28 9.97 -8.53
C VAL A 230 -9.42 11.47 -8.26
N GLU A 231 -10.34 11.86 -7.37
CA GLU A 231 -10.54 13.27 -6.98
C GLU A 231 -9.30 13.88 -6.32
N VAL A 232 -8.56 13.09 -5.54
CA VAL A 232 -7.42 13.57 -4.73
C VAL A 232 -6.06 13.05 -5.21
N ALA A 233 -5.99 12.54 -6.44
CA ALA A 233 -4.81 11.85 -6.99
C ALA A 233 -3.52 12.69 -6.91
N ASP A 234 -3.60 13.99 -7.17
CA ASP A 234 -2.44 14.91 -7.20
C ASP A 234 -1.78 15.13 -5.82
N ALA A 235 -2.43 14.70 -4.73
CA ALA A 235 -1.90 14.84 -3.38
C ALA A 235 -0.89 13.75 -2.99
N ALA A 236 -0.84 12.63 -3.73
CA ALA A 236 0.03 11.51 -3.44
C ALA A 236 1.38 11.60 -4.19
N GLY A 237 2.43 11.08 -3.57
CA GLY A 237 3.76 10.97 -4.14
C GLY A 237 4.77 10.32 -3.18
N PRO A 238 6.05 10.20 -3.58
CA PRO A 238 7.10 9.61 -2.74
C PRO A 238 7.13 10.18 -1.32
N GLY A 239 6.98 9.32 -0.32
CA GLY A 239 6.94 9.67 1.11
C GLY A 239 5.59 10.15 1.65
N HIS A 240 4.53 10.19 0.83
CA HIS A 240 3.21 10.71 1.22
C HIS A 240 2.09 10.19 0.31
N TRP A 241 1.32 9.20 0.78
CA TRP A 241 0.39 8.44 -0.07
C TRP A 241 -1.08 8.63 0.33
N ASN A 242 -1.98 8.66 -0.67
CA ASN A 242 -3.40 8.42 -0.41
C ASN A 242 -3.58 6.94 -0.03
N ASP A 243 -4.07 6.69 1.17
CA ASP A 243 -4.38 5.34 1.67
C ASP A 243 -5.84 5.00 1.33
N LEU A 244 -5.99 4.01 0.46
CA LEU A 244 -7.28 3.55 -0.06
C LEU A 244 -7.93 2.49 0.84
N GLU A 245 -7.41 2.22 2.04
CA GLU A 245 -7.72 1.06 2.90
C GLU A 245 -6.94 -0.21 2.58
N MET A 246 -7.04 -1.15 3.53
CA MET A 246 -6.59 -2.53 3.39
C MET A 246 -7.25 -3.25 2.21
N LEU A 247 -6.53 -4.22 1.67
CA LEU A 247 -6.97 -5.11 0.60
C LEU A 247 -7.88 -6.21 1.17
N GLU A 248 -9.03 -6.43 0.51
CA GLU A 248 -10.02 -7.45 0.89
C GLU A 248 -9.83 -8.78 0.15
N ILE A 249 -8.79 -8.90 -0.68
CA ILE A 249 -8.52 -10.10 -1.49
C ILE A 249 -8.41 -11.34 -0.58
N GLY A 250 -9.26 -12.33 -0.85
CA GLY A 250 -9.32 -13.60 -0.10
C GLY A 250 -10.21 -13.58 1.15
N ASN A 251 -11.01 -12.54 1.39
CA ASN A 251 -11.96 -12.51 2.51
C ASN A 251 -13.33 -13.17 2.19
N GLY A 252 -13.64 -13.33 0.91
CA GLY A 252 -14.63 -14.30 0.40
C GLY A 252 -15.95 -13.72 -0.11
N ASN A 253 -16.19 -12.41 -0.04
CA ASN A 253 -17.44 -11.79 -0.47
C ASN A 253 -17.36 -11.10 -1.84
N GLN A 254 -16.22 -11.19 -2.54
CA GLN A 254 -16.08 -10.77 -3.93
C GLN A 254 -15.59 -11.95 -4.79
N THR A 255 -15.90 -11.87 -6.08
CA THR A 255 -15.40 -12.81 -7.09
C THR A 255 -13.91 -12.60 -7.36
N GLU A 256 -13.24 -13.61 -7.93
CA GLU A 256 -11.84 -13.48 -8.35
C GLU A 256 -11.63 -12.35 -9.39
N THR A 257 -12.65 -12.07 -10.22
CA THR A 257 -12.64 -10.96 -11.17
C THR A 257 -12.64 -9.61 -10.45
N GLU A 258 -13.53 -9.44 -9.47
CA GLU A 258 -13.58 -8.24 -8.64
C GLU A 258 -12.29 -8.05 -7.84
N TYR A 259 -11.72 -9.11 -7.26
CA TYR A 259 -10.44 -9.01 -6.55
C TYR A 259 -9.26 -8.62 -7.44
N ARG A 260 -9.23 -9.07 -8.71
CA ARG A 260 -8.25 -8.58 -9.69
C ARG A 260 -8.44 -7.09 -9.99
N SER A 261 -9.68 -6.66 -10.21
CA SER A 261 -9.99 -5.26 -10.45
C SER A 261 -9.66 -4.37 -9.25
N HIS A 262 -9.96 -4.84 -8.04
CA HIS A 262 -9.59 -4.21 -6.77
C HIS A 262 -8.07 -3.99 -6.69
N MET A 263 -7.28 -5.07 -6.84
CA MET A 263 -5.82 -4.96 -6.84
C MET A 263 -5.30 -4.04 -7.93
N ALA A 264 -5.88 -4.10 -9.15
CA ALA A 264 -5.51 -3.21 -10.24
C ALA A 264 -5.76 -1.74 -9.92
N ILE A 265 -6.88 -1.42 -9.27
CA ILE A 265 -7.21 -0.05 -8.83
C ILE A 265 -6.18 0.45 -7.81
N TRP A 266 -5.88 -0.34 -6.77
CA TRP A 266 -4.87 0.05 -5.77
C TRP A 266 -3.48 0.24 -6.41
N CYS A 267 -3.12 -0.63 -7.36
CA CYS A 267 -1.90 -0.48 -8.15
C CYS A 267 -1.93 0.78 -9.02
N MET A 268 -3.04 1.10 -9.67
CA MET A 268 -3.18 2.30 -10.50
C MET A 268 -3.13 3.59 -9.67
N MET A 269 -3.60 3.57 -8.42
CA MET A 269 -3.66 4.77 -7.59
C MET A 269 -2.40 4.99 -6.73
N ALA A 270 -1.38 4.14 -6.86
CA ALA A 270 -0.19 4.15 -6.00
C ALA A 270 -0.57 4.04 -4.50
N ALA A 271 -1.59 3.23 -4.22
CA ALA A 271 -2.06 3.03 -2.86
C ALA A 271 -1.11 2.09 -2.08
N PRO A 272 -1.01 2.24 -0.74
CA PRO A 272 -0.43 1.20 0.11
C PRO A 272 -1.13 -0.15 -0.12
N LEU A 273 -0.38 -1.25 -0.07
CA LEU A 273 -0.90 -2.60 -0.29
C LEU A 273 -0.85 -3.39 1.02
N MET A 274 -1.88 -3.22 1.84
CA MET A 274 -2.00 -3.87 3.15
C MET A 274 -3.00 -5.02 3.06
N ALA A 275 -2.54 -6.27 2.99
CA ALA A 275 -3.40 -7.44 3.00
C ALA A 275 -4.22 -7.54 4.31
N GLY A 276 -5.53 -7.82 4.19
CA GLY A 276 -6.46 -7.93 5.32
C GLY A 276 -7.02 -9.34 5.56
N ASN A 277 -6.47 -10.38 4.91
CA ASN A 277 -6.97 -11.75 4.95
C ASN A 277 -6.18 -12.68 5.90
N ASP A 278 -6.57 -13.96 6.00
CA ASP A 278 -5.81 -14.98 6.74
C ASP A 278 -4.73 -15.61 5.84
N LEU A 279 -3.47 -15.21 6.03
CA LEU A 279 -2.35 -15.66 5.20
C LEU A 279 -2.05 -17.16 5.32
N ARG A 280 -2.49 -17.83 6.41
CA ARG A 280 -2.25 -19.27 6.62
C ARG A 280 -3.11 -20.13 5.72
N THR A 281 -4.28 -19.63 5.35
CA THR A 281 -5.30 -20.36 4.57
C THR A 281 -5.62 -19.70 3.23
N MET A 282 -4.86 -18.67 2.84
CA MET A 282 -5.02 -17.97 1.59
C MET A 282 -4.88 -18.92 0.40
N SER A 283 -5.80 -18.82 -0.57
CA SER A 283 -5.74 -19.65 -1.77
C SER A 283 -4.57 -19.23 -2.68
N THR A 284 -4.12 -20.14 -3.54
CA THR A 284 -3.12 -19.81 -4.57
C THR A 284 -3.60 -18.69 -5.49
N ALA A 285 -4.90 -18.67 -5.84
CA ALA A 285 -5.46 -17.63 -6.70
C ALA A 285 -5.38 -16.24 -6.06
N ASP A 286 -5.75 -16.12 -4.78
CA ASP A 286 -5.65 -14.86 -4.02
C ASP A 286 -4.20 -14.40 -3.87
N ARG A 287 -3.30 -15.34 -3.56
CA ARG A 287 -1.86 -15.06 -3.48
C ARG A 287 -1.32 -14.57 -4.80
N ASP A 288 -1.69 -15.20 -5.92
CA ASP A 288 -1.21 -14.83 -7.25
C ASP A 288 -1.74 -13.46 -7.69
N ILE A 289 -2.88 -13.00 -7.15
CA ILE A 289 -3.35 -11.61 -7.29
C ILE A 289 -2.45 -10.66 -6.48
N LEU A 290 -2.27 -10.94 -5.18
CA LEU A 290 -1.51 -10.09 -4.26
C LEU A 290 -0.02 -10.00 -4.61
N CYS A 291 0.56 -11.06 -5.17
CA CYS A 291 1.99 -11.18 -5.46
C CYS A 291 2.31 -11.06 -6.95
N ASN A 292 1.38 -10.58 -7.79
CA ASN A 292 1.62 -10.47 -9.22
C ASN A 292 2.77 -9.47 -9.51
N PRO A 293 3.88 -9.90 -10.12
CA PRO A 293 5.07 -9.06 -10.25
C PRO A 293 4.87 -7.83 -11.15
N GLU A 294 4.04 -7.92 -12.19
CA GLU A 294 3.77 -6.76 -13.05
C GLU A 294 2.83 -5.75 -12.36
N ALA A 295 1.83 -6.22 -11.60
CA ALA A 295 0.97 -5.35 -10.80
C ALA A 295 1.76 -4.61 -9.71
N LEU A 296 2.60 -5.35 -8.98
CA LEU A 296 3.46 -4.79 -7.94
C LEU A 296 4.49 -3.82 -8.50
N ALA A 297 5.09 -4.11 -9.64
CA ALA A 297 6.01 -3.19 -10.30
C ALA A 297 5.34 -1.88 -10.74
N ILE A 298 4.05 -1.91 -11.10
CA ILE A 298 3.28 -0.69 -11.38
C ILE A 298 3.03 0.08 -10.09
N ASN A 299 2.59 -0.59 -9.02
CA ASN A 299 2.34 0.05 -7.72
C ASN A 299 3.59 0.73 -7.17
N GLN A 300 4.71 -0.01 -7.16
CA GLN A 300 6.02 0.37 -6.60
C GLN A 300 6.90 1.20 -7.55
N ASP A 301 6.35 1.69 -8.66
CA ASP A 301 7.12 2.53 -9.59
C ASP A 301 7.59 3.83 -8.92
N SER A 302 8.88 4.13 -9.06
CA SER A 302 9.57 5.22 -8.37
C SER A 302 9.10 6.62 -8.76
N LEU A 303 8.36 6.78 -9.87
CA LEU A 303 7.75 8.07 -10.21
C LEU A 303 6.69 8.45 -9.18
N GLY A 304 6.02 7.46 -8.57
CA GLY A 304 5.11 7.66 -7.45
C GLY A 304 3.85 8.48 -7.76
N HIS A 305 3.57 8.79 -9.02
CA HIS A 305 2.30 9.44 -9.38
C HIS A 305 1.16 8.45 -9.32
N SER A 306 0.04 8.85 -8.71
CA SER A 306 -1.24 8.16 -8.87
C SER A 306 -1.70 8.23 -10.33
N GLY A 307 -2.52 7.26 -10.72
CA GLY A 307 -3.24 7.28 -11.98
C GLY A 307 -4.36 8.32 -11.99
N PHE A 308 -4.84 8.64 -13.18
CA PHE A 308 -5.96 9.54 -13.40
C PHE A 308 -6.98 8.87 -14.33
N LYS A 309 -8.26 9.26 -14.20
CA LYS A 309 -9.29 8.86 -15.15
C LYS A 309 -9.13 9.65 -16.44
N TYR A 310 -8.80 8.97 -17.53
CA TYR A 310 -8.66 9.59 -18.85
C TYR A 310 -10.02 9.88 -19.49
N MET A 311 -10.87 8.86 -19.57
CA MET A 311 -12.21 8.99 -20.15
C MET A 311 -13.11 7.83 -19.71
N THR A 312 -14.40 7.94 -20.03
CA THR A 312 -15.34 6.81 -20.05
C THR A 312 -15.72 6.54 -21.49
N LEU A 313 -15.57 5.29 -21.94
CA LEU A 313 -15.91 4.84 -23.28
C LEU A 313 -16.94 3.71 -23.19
N ASN A 314 -18.16 3.93 -23.69
CA ASN A 314 -19.25 2.94 -23.63
C ASN A 314 -19.45 2.36 -22.21
N ASN A 315 -19.45 3.21 -21.18
CA ASN A 315 -19.55 2.83 -19.76
C ASN A 315 -18.35 2.06 -19.18
N VAL A 316 -17.24 1.95 -19.92
CA VAL A 316 -15.96 1.47 -19.41
C VAL A 316 -15.10 2.67 -19.00
N ASP A 317 -14.69 2.71 -17.75
CA ASP A 317 -13.75 3.73 -17.26
C ASP A 317 -12.32 3.36 -17.67
N ILE A 318 -11.60 4.33 -18.23
CA ILE A 318 -10.21 4.16 -18.66
C ILE A 318 -9.33 4.99 -17.72
N LEU A 319 -8.56 4.32 -16.87
CA LEU A 319 -7.56 4.94 -16.01
C LEU A 319 -6.17 4.79 -16.61
N VAL A 320 -5.34 5.80 -16.41
CA VAL A 320 -3.99 5.87 -16.97
C VAL A 320 -3.01 6.28 -15.88
N ARG A 321 -1.84 5.63 -15.81
CA ARG A 321 -0.76 5.95 -14.88
C ARG A 321 0.58 6.03 -15.61
N ALA A 322 1.33 7.12 -15.44
CA ALA A 322 2.69 7.24 -15.96
C ALA A 322 3.67 6.45 -15.08
N LEU A 323 4.67 5.80 -15.70
CA LEU A 323 5.74 5.09 -15.00
C LEU A 323 7.11 5.70 -15.29
N SER A 324 8.05 5.54 -14.35
CA SER A 324 9.37 6.19 -14.34
C SER A 324 10.24 5.93 -15.57
N ASN A 325 10.12 4.73 -16.17
CA ASN A 325 10.83 4.36 -17.40
C ASN A 325 10.13 4.87 -18.69
N GLY A 326 9.01 5.58 -18.55
CA GLY A 326 8.18 6.09 -19.64
C GLY A 326 7.21 5.05 -20.21
N ASP A 327 7.08 3.87 -19.60
CA ASP A 327 5.92 3.00 -19.79
C ASP A 327 4.64 3.67 -19.25
N VAL A 328 3.49 3.13 -19.64
CA VAL A 328 2.20 3.64 -19.16
C VAL A 328 1.27 2.50 -18.71
N ALA A 329 0.80 2.63 -17.48
CA ALA A 329 -0.34 1.98 -16.83
C ALA A 329 -1.67 2.19 -17.59
N PHE A 330 -2.40 1.17 -18.04
CA PHE A 330 -3.80 1.32 -18.49
C PHE A 330 -4.71 0.33 -17.78
N LEU A 331 -5.83 0.82 -17.22
CA LEU A 331 -6.90 -0.02 -16.68
C LEU A 331 -8.21 0.34 -17.37
N PHE A 332 -8.81 -0.64 -18.06
CA PHE A 332 -10.15 -0.55 -18.64
C PHE A 332 -11.12 -1.26 -17.71
N LEU A 333 -11.89 -0.50 -16.95
CA LEU A 333 -12.74 -0.99 -15.87
C LEU A 333 -14.21 -0.97 -16.28
N ASN A 334 -14.83 -2.15 -16.37
CA ASN A 334 -16.28 -2.25 -16.39
C ASN A 334 -16.81 -2.06 -14.96
N ARG A 335 -17.55 -0.99 -14.73
CA ARG A 335 -18.17 -0.71 -13.41
C ARG A 335 -19.57 -1.29 -13.28
N ALA A 336 -20.15 -1.81 -14.36
CA ALA A 336 -21.51 -2.29 -14.37
C ALA A 336 -21.62 -3.73 -13.87
N ASN A 337 -22.82 -4.09 -13.41
CA ASN A 337 -23.24 -5.46 -13.08
C ASN A 337 -23.54 -6.32 -14.32
N GLU A 338 -23.30 -5.79 -15.52
CA GLU A 338 -23.62 -6.43 -16.80
C GLU A 338 -22.38 -6.43 -17.71
N PRO A 339 -22.23 -7.42 -18.60
CA PRO A 339 -21.15 -7.42 -19.58
C PRO A 339 -21.18 -6.18 -20.47
N THR A 340 -20.03 -5.54 -20.69
CA THR A 340 -19.91 -4.28 -21.44
C THR A 340 -18.90 -4.40 -22.58
N ALA A 341 -19.31 -4.01 -23.79
CA ALA A 341 -18.44 -4.04 -24.96
C ALA A 341 -17.40 -2.91 -24.95
N LEU A 342 -16.13 -3.28 -25.15
CA LEU A 342 -14.99 -2.38 -25.31
C LEU A 342 -14.50 -2.42 -26.77
N ASP A 343 -14.43 -1.25 -27.40
CA ASP A 343 -13.78 -1.04 -28.71
C ASP A 343 -12.86 0.19 -28.61
N TYR A 344 -11.62 -0.04 -28.16
CA TYR A 344 -10.64 1.02 -27.94
C TYR A 344 -9.56 1.00 -29.02
N ASP A 345 -9.54 2.03 -29.87
CA ASP A 345 -8.50 2.23 -30.87
C ASP A 345 -7.39 3.16 -30.35
N TRP A 346 -6.23 2.56 -30.09
CA TRP A 346 -5.02 3.26 -29.65
C TRP A 346 -4.54 4.36 -30.60
N ASN A 347 -4.80 4.24 -31.90
CA ASN A 347 -4.31 5.19 -32.91
C ASN A 347 -5.26 6.37 -33.10
N ALA A 348 -6.53 6.21 -32.72
CA ALA A 348 -7.53 7.27 -32.74
C ALA A 348 -7.47 8.16 -31.48
N ASN A 349 -6.91 7.64 -30.39
CA ASN A 349 -6.91 8.32 -29.09
C ASN A 349 -5.52 8.86 -28.73
N THR A 350 -5.49 10.08 -28.19
CA THR A 350 -4.29 10.65 -27.55
C THR A 350 -4.64 11.02 -26.12
N VAL A 351 -3.87 10.51 -25.17
CA VAL A 351 -4.03 10.87 -23.75
C VAL A 351 -3.16 12.10 -23.48
N TYR A 352 -3.73 13.14 -22.87
CA TYR A 352 -3.00 14.31 -22.43
C TYR A 352 -3.03 14.39 -20.92
N HIS A 353 -1.87 14.49 -20.28
CA HIS A 353 -1.75 14.68 -18.85
C HIS A 353 -0.34 15.14 -18.50
N HIS A 354 -0.20 16.02 -17.52
CA HIS A 354 1.09 16.63 -17.18
C HIS A 354 2.11 15.63 -16.60
N THR A 355 1.64 14.52 -16.03
CA THR A 355 2.50 13.44 -15.50
C THR A 355 3.07 12.52 -16.59
N LEU A 356 2.52 12.54 -17.80
CA LEU A 356 3.01 11.73 -18.91
C LEU A 356 4.29 12.33 -19.50
N GLU A 357 5.15 11.47 -20.03
CA GLU A 357 6.33 11.89 -20.78
C GLU A 357 5.92 12.84 -21.93
N LYS A 358 6.51 14.05 -21.97
CA LYS A 358 6.13 15.12 -22.94
C LYS A 358 4.67 15.58 -22.84
N GLY A 359 4.00 15.36 -21.70
CA GLY A 359 2.63 15.79 -21.42
C GLY A 359 1.55 15.02 -22.18
N ARG A 360 1.91 13.94 -22.89
CA ARG A 360 0.96 13.14 -23.69
C ARG A 360 1.41 11.71 -23.93
N PHE A 361 0.45 10.85 -24.21
CA PHE A 361 0.67 9.50 -24.72
C PHE A 361 -0.02 9.35 -26.08
N TYR A 362 0.78 9.17 -27.12
CA TYR A 362 0.35 9.01 -28.51
C TYR A 362 1.17 7.91 -29.18
N VAL A 363 0.49 6.88 -29.69
CA VAL A 363 1.16 5.66 -30.16
C VAL A 363 1.00 5.39 -31.65
N ALA A 364 0.27 6.22 -32.40
CA ALA A 364 0.00 5.96 -33.82
C ALA A 364 1.27 5.91 -34.70
N LYS A 365 2.32 6.65 -34.31
CA LYS A 365 3.63 6.62 -35.00
C LYS A 365 4.66 5.76 -34.28
N GLU A 366 4.42 5.41 -33.03
CA GLU A 366 5.34 4.68 -32.16
C GLU A 366 4.56 3.60 -31.40
N PRO A 367 4.17 2.49 -32.08
CA PRO A 367 3.39 1.45 -31.44
C PRO A 367 4.16 0.82 -30.28
N ARG A 368 3.43 0.42 -29.24
CA ARG A 368 3.98 -0.12 -27.99
C ARG A 368 3.55 -1.56 -27.76
N ILE A 369 4.28 -2.26 -26.92
CA ILE A 369 3.94 -3.64 -26.50
C ILE A 369 2.91 -3.57 -25.38
N LEU A 370 1.86 -4.37 -25.51
CA LEU A 370 0.86 -4.55 -24.45
C LEU A 370 1.24 -5.79 -23.64
N VAL A 371 1.50 -5.60 -22.35
CA VAL A 371 1.67 -6.69 -21.39
C VAL A 371 0.41 -6.75 -20.53
N ASP A 372 -0.36 -7.83 -20.65
CA ASP A 372 -1.48 -8.10 -19.74
C ASP A 372 -0.92 -8.47 -18.37
N VAL A 373 -1.25 -7.67 -17.36
CA VAL A 373 -0.76 -7.85 -15.99
C VAL A 373 -1.22 -9.18 -15.40
N TRP A 374 -2.43 -9.64 -15.75
CA TRP A 374 -2.98 -10.90 -15.23
C TRP A 374 -2.64 -12.12 -16.11
N GLY A 375 -1.99 -11.91 -17.25
CA GLY A 375 -1.53 -12.98 -18.15
C GLY A 375 -2.65 -13.78 -18.82
N LYS A 376 -3.90 -13.28 -18.84
CA LYS A 376 -5.05 -13.96 -19.44
C LYS A 376 -5.14 -13.74 -20.96
N GLN A 377 -4.64 -12.61 -21.44
CA GLN A 377 -4.56 -12.26 -22.85
C GLN A 377 -3.15 -12.45 -23.38
N LYS A 378 -3.03 -12.87 -24.65
CA LYS A 378 -1.73 -12.88 -25.33
C LYS A 378 -1.21 -11.44 -25.44
N ASN A 379 0.04 -11.23 -25.06
CA ASN A 379 0.72 -9.95 -25.24
C ASN A 379 0.54 -9.44 -26.68
N GLY A 380 0.03 -8.22 -26.79
CA GLY A 380 -0.36 -7.58 -28.04
C GLY A 380 0.51 -6.37 -28.35
N THR A 381 0.05 -5.56 -29.29
CA THR A 381 0.66 -4.24 -29.55
C THR A 381 -0.44 -3.21 -29.76
N THR A 382 -0.13 -1.94 -29.50
CA THR A 382 -1.05 -0.82 -29.77
C THR A 382 -1.30 -0.60 -31.27
N LYS A 383 -0.74 -1.42 -32.17
CA LYS A 383 -1.06 -1.36 -33.61
C LYS A 383 -2.50 -1.78 -33.91
N LYS A 384 -3.10 -2.62 -33.05
CA LYS A 384 -4.46 -3.12 -33.22
C LYS A 384 -5.35 -2.55 -32.10
N PRO A 385 -6.62 -2.24 -32.38
CA PRO A 385 -7.57 -1.87 -31.33
C PRO A 385 -7.78 -3.03 -30.36
N ILE A 386 -8.19 -2.71 -29.13
CA ILE A 386 -8.75 -3.69 -28.19
C ILE A 386 -10.24 -3.78 -28.47
N LYS A 387 -10.69 -4.95 -28.93
CA LYS A 387 -12.10 -5.26 -29.16
C LYS A 387 -12.49 -6.51 -28.39
N THR A 388 -13.28 -6.34 -27.34
CA THR A 388 -13.70 -7.44 -26.46
C THR A 388 -14.95 -7.07 -25.68
N VAL A 389 -15.54 -8.04 -24.98
CA VAL A 389 -16.54 -7.79 -23.94
C VAL A 389 -15.83 -7.95 -22.60
N LEU A 390 -16.10 -7.02 -21.68
CA LEU A 390 -15.68 -7.10 -20.28
C LEU A 390 -16.84 -7.68 -19.48
N GLU A 391 -16.56 -8.70 -18.66
CA GLU A 391 -17.54 -9.22 -17.72
C GLU A 391 -17.88 -8.17 -16.64
N PRO A 392 -18.99 -8.34 -15.89
CA PRO A 392 -19.32 -7.47 -14.77
C PRO A 392 -18.11 -7.28 -13.84
N HIS A 393 -17.81 -6.04 -13.51
CA HIS A 393 -16.71 -5.66 -12.61
C HIS A 393 -15.30 -6.06 -13.10
N GLU A 394 -15.13 -6.48 -14.36
CA GLU A 394 -13.84 -6.83 -14.92
C GLU A 394 -13.00 -5.59 -15.28
N GLY A 395 -11.73 -5.63 -14.88
CA GLY A 395 -10.70 -4.68 -15.23
C GLY A 395 -9.64 -5.31 -16.12
N LEU A 396 -9.52 -4.88 -17.38
CA LEU A 396 -8.35 -5.22 -18.20
C LEU A 396 -7.20 -4.30 -17.85
N PHE A 397 -6.15 -4.88 -17.27
CA PHE A 397 -5.01 -4.14 -16.74
C PHE A 397 -3.76 -4.42 -17.58
N PHE A 398 -3.24 -3.38 -18.23
CA PHE A 398 -2.10 -3.46 -19.12
C PHE A 398 -0.95 -2.57 -18.66
N ARG A 399 0.28 -3.10 -18.75
CA ARG A 399 1.48 -2.28 -18.86
C ARG A 399 1.82 -2.07 -20.32
N VAL A 400 1.84 -0.82 -20.76
CA VAL A 400 2.11 -0.46 -22.16
C VAL A 400 3.58 -0.03 -22.29
N LYS A 401 4.42 -1.01 -22.67
CA LYS A 401 5.88 -0.87 -22.68
C LYS A 401 6.37 -0.15 -23.93
N LYS A 402 7.35 0.75 -23.79
CA LYS A 402 8.08 1.28 -24.96
C LYS A 402 8.67 0.12 -25.75
N ASN A 403 8.71 0.22 -27.09
CA ASN A 403 9.53 -0.71 -27.85
C ASN A 403 10.98 -0.35 -27.56
N ASP A 404 11.74 -1.27 -27.00
CA ASP A 404 13.19 -1.17 -26.92
C ASP A 404 13.74 -1.16 -28.36
N LYS A 405 13.84 0.02 -28.97
CA LYS A 405 14.80 0.19 -30.05
C LYS A 405 16.16 0.26 -29.35
N PRO A 406 17.14 -0.60 -29.70
CA PRO A 406 18.50 -0.35 -29.27
C PRO A 406 18.85 1.09 -29.68
N ALA A 407 19.44 1.84 -28.75
CA ALA A 407 19.96 3.17 -29.07
C ALA A 407 20.88 3.02 -30.29
N LEU A 408 20.54 3.72 -31.37
CA LEU A 408 21.28 3.72 -32.64
C LEU A 408 22.67 4.30 -32.46
#